data_AF-A0A0Q6ULQ1-F1
#
_entry.id   AF-A0A0Q6ULQ1-F1
#
_cell.length_a   1.000
_cell.length_b   1.000
_cell.length_c   1.000
_cell.angle_alpha   90.00
_cell.angle_beta   90.00
_cell.angle_gamma   90.00
#
_symmetry.space_group_name_H-M   'P 1'
#
loop_
_entity.id
_entity.type
_entity.pdbx_description
1 polymer ?
#
loop_
_entity_poly.entity_id
_entity_poly.type
_entity_poly.pdbx_seq_one_letter_code
_entity_poly.pdbx_strand_id
1 'polypeptide(L)'
;MTDTTRESGVPAPSRRALLGAAWSAPVIVAAGTAPAYAASAAATLVLDTFTSYGAAYTKAGLPSRIETKVQVRRPWDATAPAVTSITVTVPFPDTVASGGKAASVSGAGWAAGPVTTPTKGAYTYSFTWTGKLDNTTQSTSELLFQVRRNNVATTGATLTATATSPQATSASRTIQTTI
;
A
#
# COMPACT_ATOMS: atom_id res chain seq x y z
N MET A 1 10.08 90.14 -16.01
CA MET A 1 11.18 90.15 -15.03
C MET A 1 11.49 88.70 -14.73
N THR A 2 12.62 88.24 -15.25
CA THR A 2 13.12 86.87 -15.15
C THR A 2 13.68 86.64 -13.74
N ASP A 3 13.36 85.52 -13.10
CA ASP A 3 14.44 84.73 -12.50
C ASP A 3 14.11 83.23 -12.50
N THR A 4 14.96 82.53 -13.23
CA THR A 4 15.30 81.11 -13.22
C THR A 4 15.64 80.61 -11.82
N THR A 5 15.48 79.29 -11.57
CA THR A 5 16.62 78.39 -11.28
C THR A 5 16.15 77.04 -10.71
N ARG A 6 16.40 76.01 -11.53
CA ARG A 6 16.78 74.61 -11.25
C ARG A 6 15.73 73.57 -10.85
N GLU A 7 15.40 72.80 -11.88
CA GLU A 7 15.62 71.35 -11.99
C GLU A 7 16.33 70.65 -10.82
N SER A 8 15.68 69.62 -10.31
CA SER A 8 16.25 68.30 -10.00
C SER A 8 15.08 67.40 -9.65
N GLY A 9 14.83 66.21 -10.18
CA GLY A 9 15.60 65.32 -11.04
C GLY A 9 14.81 64.00 -11.04
N VAL A 10 14.35 63.61 -12.21
CA VAL A 10 13.65 62.38 -12.63
C VAL A 10 14.41 61.13 -12.08
N PRO A 11 13.77 60.00 -11.69
CA PRO A 11 12.99 59.24 -12.65
C PRO A 11 11.74 58.48 -12.17
N ALA A 12 10.80 58.35 -13.11
CA ALA A 12 9.87 57.22 -13.16
C ALA A 12 10.66 55.91 -13.04
N PRO A 13 10.32 54.98 -12.15
CA PRO A 13 11.04 53.72 -12.07
C PRO A 13 10.71 52.85 -13.29
N SER A 14 11.64 52.84 -14.24
CA SER A 14 11.78 51.89 -15.33
C SER A 14 12.19 50.50 -14.82
N ARG A 15 11.66 49.48 -15.51
CA ARG A 15 11.90 48.04 -15.34
C ARG A 15 13.38 47.64 -15.27
N ARG A 16 13.73 46.81 -14.26
CA ARG A 16 14.75 45.71 -14.20
C ARG A 16 15.29 45.65 -12.75
N ALA A 17 15.51 44.54 -12.08
CA ALA A 17 15.30 43.12 -12.35
C ALA A 17 15.53 42.32 -11.04
N LEU A 18 15.10 41.06 -11.06
CA LEU A 18 15.71 39.90 -10.41
C LEU A 18 15.46 39.62 -8.91
N LEU A 19 14.64 38.58 -8.73
CA LEU A 19 14.76 37.43 -7.79
C LEU A 19 13.64 37.30 -6.77
N GLY A 20 12.63 36.51 -7.16
CA GLY A 20 11.56 36.01 -6.30
C GLY A 20 10.84 34.89 -7.06
N ALA A 21 11.53 33.76 -7.17
CA ALA A 21 11.05 32.56 -7.85
C ALA A 21 9.74 32.06 -7.25
N ALA A 22 8.78 31.74 -8.11
CA ALA A 22 7.58 30.93 -7.89
C ALA A 22 6.71 31.39 -6.70
N TRP A 23 5.40 31.48 -6.82
CA TRP A 23 4.49 30.44 -6.35
C TRP A 23 3.16 31.19 -6.22
N SER A 24 2.21 30.97 -7.12
CA SER A 24 0.79 31.28 -6.88
C SER A 24 -0.06 30.74 -8.02
N ALA A 25 -0.19 29.43 -8.07
CA ALA A 25 -1.37 28.72 -8.56
C ALA A 25 -1.33 27.30 -7.98
N PRO A 26 -2.47 26.61 -7.83
CA PRO A 26 -3.73 26.97 -7.19
C PRO A 26 -4.04 25.96 -6.05
N VAL A 27 -4.87 26.31 -5.06
CA VAL A 27 -5.51 25.27 -4.23
C VAL A 27 -7.02 25.50 -4.28
N ILE A 28 -7.64 25.07 -5.38
CA ILE A 28 -9.06 24.72 -5.33
C ILE A 28 -9.10 23.44 -4.52
N VAL A 29 -9.39 23.60 -3.24
CA VAL A 29 -9.52 22.51 -2.28
C VAL A 29 -10.62 21.59 -2.79
N ALA A 30 -10.29 20.31 -2.97
CA ALA A 30 -11.26 19.23 -3.01
C ALA A 30 -11.93 19.11 -1.61
N ALA A 31 -12.74 20.09 -1.23
CA ALA A 31 -13.41 20.16 0.07
C ALA A 31 -14.85 19.60 0.04
N GLY A 32 -15.33 19.17 -1.13
CA GLY A 32 -16.72 18.73 -1.29
C GLY A 32 -17.02 17.33 -0.75
N THR A 33 -16.00 16.49 -0.53
CA THR A 33 -16.20 15.08 -0.15
C THR A 33 -15.60 14.72 1.22
N ALA A 34 -14.73 15.55 1.78
CA ALA A 34 -14.09 15.30 3.08
C ALA A 34 -15.08 15.22 4.26
N PRO A 35 -16.13 16.07 4.37
CA PRO A 35 -17.08 15.97 5.48
C PRO A 35 -17.96 14.72 5.39
N ALA A 36 -18.34 14.32 4.17
CA ALA A 36 -19.20 13.15 3.95
C ALA A 36 -18.46 11.83 4.23
N TYR A 37 -17.16 11.78 3.94
CA TYR A 37 -16.33 10.61 4.21
C TYR A 37 -16.02 10.43 5.69
N ALA A 38 -15.79 11.52 6.43
CA ALA A 38 -15.59 11.48 7.89
C ALA A 38 -16.86 11.06 8.66
N ALA A 39 -18.05 11.24 8.07
CA ALA A 39 -19.33 10.87 8.66
C ALA A 39 -19.87 9.49 8.23
N SER A 40 -19.32 8.88 7.16
CA SER A 40 -19.75 7.56 6.70
C SER A 40 -19.22 6.44 7.59
N ALA A 41 -20.03 5.40 7.85
CA ALA A 41 -19.55 4.18 8.50
C ALA A 41 -18.42 3.56 7.68
N ALA A 42 -17.29 3.22 8.31
CA ALA A 42 -16.20 2.55 7.62
C ALA A 42 -16.65 1.17 7.12
N ALA A 43 -16.19 0.76 5.93
CA ALA A 43 -16.42 -0.61 5.47
C ALA A 43 -15.72 -1.62 6.40
N THR A 44 -16.13 -2.88 6.37
CA THR A 44 -15.41 -3.96 7.08
C THR A 44 -14.62 -4.80 6.09
N LEU A 45 -13.39 -5.20 6.43
CA LEU A 45 -12.62 -6.18 5.66
C LEU A 45 -12.67 -7.55 6.34
N VAL A 46 -12.53 -8.60 5.54
CA VAL A 46 -12.35 -9.99 5.96
C VAL A 46 -11.29 -10.64 5.07
N LEU A 47 -10.40 -11.42 5.66
CA LEU A 47 -9.47 -12.27 4.91
C LEU A 47 -10.17 -13.59 4.56
N ASP A 48 -10.82 -13.61 3.40
CA ASP A 48 -11.64 -14.72 2.90
C ASP A 48 -10.77 -15.96 2.64
N THR A 49 -9.64 -15.74 1.97
CA THR A 49 -8.60 -16.74 1.74
C THR A 49 -7.30 -16.26 2.39
N PHE A 50 -6.68 -17.14 3.18
CA PHE A 50 -5.29 -17.01 3.57
C PHE A 50 -4.69 -18.41 3.73
N THR A 51 -3.81 -18.80 2.80
CA THR A 51 -3.15 -20.11 2.80
C THR A 51 -1.69 -19.96 2.39
N SER A 52 -0.82 -20.81 2.93
CA SER A 52 0.60 -20.82 2.60
C SER A 52 1.13 -22.25 2.59
N TYR A 53 1.97 -22.60 1.62
CA TYR A 53 2.55 -23.94 1.46
C TYR A 53 3.90 -23.90 0.73
N GLY A 54 4.70 -24.95 0.90
CA GLY A 54 5.93 -25.14 0.13
C GLY A 54 5.65 -25.31 -1.37
N ALA A 55 6.38 -24.57 -2.21
CA ALA A 55 6.26 -24.58 -3.66
C ALA A 55 7.65 -24.56 -4.34
N ALA A 56 7.65 -24.73 -5.67
CA ALA A 56 8.85 -24.77 -6.51
C ALA A 56 9.93 -25.71 -5.95
N TYR A 57 9.85 -26.99 -6.27
CA TYR A 57 10.71 -28.01 -5.67
C TYR A 57 12.09 -28.04 -6.32
N THR A 58 13.12 -28.23 -5.50
CA THR A 58 14.48 -28.51 -5.93
C THR A 58 14.56 -29.89 -6.60
N LYS A 59 15.68 -30.21 -7.26
CA LYS A 59 15.93 -31.57 -7.78
C LYS A 59 15.88 -32.65 -6.70
N ALA A 60 16.13 -32.29 -5.44
CA ALA A 60 16.04 -33.18 -4.29
C ALA A 60 14.59 -33.34 -3.74
N GLY A 61 13.59 -32.74 -4.40
CA GLY A 61 12.18 -32.85 -4.00
C GLY A 61 11.78 -31.98 -2.80
N LEU A 62 12.65 -31.07 -2.35
CA LEU A 62 12.36 -30.15 -1.25
C LEU A 62 11.85 -28.79 -1.77
N PRO A 63 10.88 -28.13 -1.12
CA PRO A 63 10.35 -26.86 -1.59
C PRO A 63 11.42 -25.77 -1.47
N SER A 64 11.67 -25.02 -2.54
CA SER A 64 12.60 -23.87 -2.54
C SER A 64 11.91 -22.53 -2.33
N ARG A 65 10.58 -22.51 -2.47
CA ARG A 65 9.74 -21.32 -2.28
C ARG A 65 8.58 -21.64 -1.37
N ILE A 66 7.96 -20.58 -0.89
CA ILE A 66 6.68 -20.63 -0.19
C ILE A 66 5.70 -19.88 -1.05
N GLU A 67 4.63 -20.53 -1.48
CA GLU A 67 3.53 -19.87 -2.16
C GLU A 67 2.47 -19.49 -1.15
N THR A 68 1.99 -18.26 -1.24
CA THR A 68 0.94 -17.75 -0.35
C THR A 68 -0.15 -17.10 -1.18
N LYS A 69 -1.38 -17.44 -0.82
CA LYS A 69 -2.61 -16.94 -1.42
C LYS A 69 -3.38 -16.12 -0.41
N VAL A 70 -3.79 -14.93 -0.81
CA VAL A 70 -4.60 -14.01 0.00
C VAL A 70 -5.74 -13.46 -0.83
N GLN A 71 -6.94 -13.48 -0.29
CA GLN A 71 -8.08 -12.77 -0.86
C GLN A 71 -8.76 -11.96 0.23
N VAL A 72 -9.01 -10.69 -0.05
CA VAL A 72 -9.70 -9.79 0.88
C VAL A 72 -11.11 -9.57 0.38
N ARG A 73 -12.08 -9.75 1.27
CA ARG A 73 -13.49 -9.51 1.04
C ARG A 73 -13.95 -8.31 1.85
N ARG A 74 -14.82 -7.52 1.25
CA ARG A 74 -15.68 -6.52 1.90
C ARG A 74 -17.08 -7.13 1.99
N PRO A 75 -17.55 -7.56 3.18
CA PRO A 75 -18.94 -7.98 3.36
C PRO A 75 -19.91 -6.88 2.90
N TRP A 76 -21.10 -7.27 2.49
CA TRP A 76 -22.11 -6.31 2.03
C TRP A 76 -22.50 -5.36 3.16
N ASP A 77 -22.51 -4.07 2.85
CA ASP A 77 -23.01 -3.00 3.71
C ASP A 77 -23.51 -1.87 2.80
N ALA A 78 -24.83 -1.63 2.84
CA ALA A 78 -25.51 -0.64 2.01
C ALA A 78 -24.96 0.78 2.17
N THR A 79 -24.42 1.11 3.36
CA THR A 79 -24.06 2.46 3.75
C THR A 79 -22.56 2.73 3.74
N ALA A 80 -21.75 1.68 3.81
CA ALA A 80 -20.30 1.82 3.81
C ALA A 80 -19.76 2.28 2.43
N PRO A 81 -18.70 3.11 2.40
CA PRO A 81 -18.07 3.53 1.16
C PRO A 81 -17.43 2.35 0.41
N ALA A 82 -17.13 2.58 -0.87
CA ALA A 82 -16.30 1.67 -1.64
C ALA A 82 -14.86 1.69 -1.11
N VAL A 83 -14.20 0.53 -1.15
CA VAL A 83 -12.77 0.36 -0.82
C VAL A 83 -11.98 0.31 -2.13
N THR A 84 -11.06 1.25 -2.33
CA THR A 84 -10.29 1.42 -3.58
C THR A 84 -8.82 1.05 -3.43
N SER A 85 -8.33 0.98 -2.18
CA SER A 85 -6.96 0.57 -1.87
C SER A 85 -6.92 -0.27 -0.60
N ILE A 86 -6.16 -1.36 -0.64
CA ILE A 86 -5.93 -2.26 0.49
C ILE A 86 -4.44 -2.55 0.56
N THR A 87 -3.86 -2.46 1.74
CA THR A 87 -2.50 -2.95 2.01
C THR A 87 -2.59 -4.24 2.79
N VAL A 88 -2.00 -5.31 2.25
CA VAL A 88 -1.82 -6.58 2.94
C VAL A 88 -0.38 -6.69 3.41
N THR A 89 -0.17 -7.04 4.67
CA THR A 89 1.14 -7.39 5.22
C THR A 89 1.14 -8.83 5.71
N VAL A 90 2.24 -9.54 5.41
CA VAL A 90 2.46 -10.93 5.85
C VAL A 90 3.90 -11.06 6.39
N PRO A 91 4.08 -11.22 7.71
CA PRO A 91 5.37 -11.52 8.30
C PRO A 91 5.69 -13.01 8.14
N PHE A 92 6.87 -13.31 7.61
CA PHE A 92 7.44 -14.66 7.58
C PHE A 92 8.61 -14.75 8.55
N PRO A 93 8.64 -15.76 9.44
CA PRO A 93 9.81 -16.01 10.29
C PRO A 93 11.09 -16.09 9.47
N ASP A 94 12.17 -15.53 9.98
CA ASP A 94 13.50 -15.61 9.39
C ASP A 94 14.09 -17.02 9.44
N THR A 95 13.51 -17.94 10.22
CA THR A 95 13.81 -19.37 10.18
C THR A 95 13.30 -20.07 8.91
N VAL A 96 12.40 -19.42 8.16
CA VAL A 96 11.73 -19.99 6.98
C VAL A 96 12.00 -19.17 5.72
N ALA A 97 12.02 -17.83 5.80
CA ALA A 97 12.17 -16.93 4.66
C ALA A 97 13.56 -16.28 4.58
N SER A 98 14.06 -16.06 3.36
CA SER A 98 15.39 -15.48 3.12
C SER A 98 15.45 -13.95 3.10
N GLY A 99 14.31 -13.26 3.21
CA GLY A 99 14.27 -11.80 3.36
C GLY A 99 14.43 -10.92 2.11
N GLY A 100 14.43 -11.50 0.91
CA GLY A 100 14.44 -10.74 -0.33
C GLY A 100 13.03 -10.30 -0.77
N LYS A 101 12.94 -9.53 -1.87
CA LYS A 101 11.64 -9.27 -2.53
C LYS A 101 10.93 -10.59 -2.87
N ALA A 102 9.60 -10.55 -2.90
CA ALA A 102 8.80 -11.66 -3.41
C ALA A 102 9.29 -12.03 -4.83
N ALA A 103 9.48 -13.32 -5.07
CA ALA A 103 10.00 -13.85 -6.33
C ALA A 103 8.99 -13.76 -7.47
N SER A 104 7.71 -13.81 -7.14
CA SER A 104 6.59 -13.56 -8.04
C SER A 104 5.44 -12.95 -7.24
N VAL A 105 4.64 -12.13 -7.91
CA VAL A 105 3.40 -11.56 -7.42
C VAL A 105 2.41 -11.54 -8.59
N SER A 106 1.18 -11.97 -8.36
CA SER A 106 0.13 -12.02 -9.37
C SER A 106 -1.24 -11.79 -8.72
N GLY A 107 -2.23 -11.48 -9.56
CA GLY A 107 -3.57 -11.05 -9.16
C GLY A 107 -3.86 -9.64 -9.67
N ALA A 108 -5.05 -9.43 -10.22
CA ALA A 108 -5.44 -8.13 -10.78
C ALA A 108 -5.47 -7.03 -9.71
N GLY A 109 -4.83 -5.91 -10.00
CA GLY A 109 -4.76 -4.77 -9.08
C GLY A 109 -3.75 -4.92 -7.95
N TRP A 110 -3.09 -6.07 -7.80
CA TRP A 110 -2.04 -6.27 -6.79
C TRP A 110 -0.66 -5.84 -7.28
N ALA A 111 0.06 -5.14 -6.41
CA ALA A 111 1.45 -4.75 -6.62
C ALA A 111 2.30 -5.12 -5.40
N ALA A 112 3.54 -5.51 -5.64
CA ALA A 112 4.52 -5.77 -4.59
C ALA A 112 4.97 -4.44 -3.94
N GLY A 113 4.91 -4.39 -2.61
CA GLY A 113 5.47 -3.31 -1.81
C GLY A 113 6.87 -3.64 -1.29
N PRO A 114 7.38 -2.82 -0.34
CA PRO A 114 8.64 -3.11 0.34
C PRO A 114 8.57 -4.40 1.16
N VAL A 115 9.75 -4.98 1.37
CA VAL A 115 10.00 -5.99 2.41
C VAL A 115 10.79 -5.32 3.51
N THR A 116 10.30 -5.37 4.74
CA THR A 116 11.05 -4.82 5.88
C THR A 116 11.96 -5.90 6.47
N THR A 117 13.16 -5.47 6.86
CA THR A 117 14.13 -6.32 7.56
C THR A 117 13.57 -6.80 8.91
N PRO A 118 14.11 -7.89 9.47
CA PRO A 118 13.49 -8.55 10.59
C PRO A 118 13.70 -7.75 11.85
N THR A 119 12.65 -7.06 12.31
CA THR A 119 12.68 -6.31 13.58
C THR A 119 12.45 -7.25 14.78
N LYS A 120 11.90 -8.46 14.54
CA LYS A 120 11.57 -9.48 15.55
C LYS A 120 11.72 -10.90 15.01
N GLY A 121 12.76 -11.17 14.23
CA GLY A 121 12.97 -12.49 13.61
C GLY A 121 11.95 -12.82 12.52
N ALA A 122 11.37 -11.81 11.85
CA ALA A 122 10.43 -12.02 10.76
C ALA A 122 10.54 -10.93 9.68
N TYR A 123 10.61 -11.34 8.42
CA TYR A 123 10.54 -10.44 7.27
C TYR A 123 9.09 -10.13 6.93
N THR A 124 8.71 -8.85 6.90
CA THR A 124 7.33 -8.46 6.58
C THR A 124 7.23 -8.06 5.13
N TYR A 125 6.42 -8.80 4.38
CA TYR A 125 6.12 -8.54 2.98
C TYR A 125 4.85 -7.70 2.90
N SER A 126 4.87 -6.62 2.13
CA SER A 126 3.71 -5.77 1.90
C SER A 126 3.25 -5.86 0.45
N PHE A 127 1.93 -5.78 0.25
CA PHE A 127 1.29 -5.81 -1.07
C PHE A 127 0.17 -4.80 -1.07
N THR A 128 0.06 -4.03 -2.13
CA THR A 128 -1.01 -3.04 -2.30
C THR A 128 -1.94 -3.51 -3.40
N TRP A 129 -3.22 -3.61 -3.09
CA TRP A 129 -4.27 -3.76 -4.07
C TRP A 129 -4.86 -2.40 -4.41
N THR A 130 -5.07 -2.14 -5.69
CA THR A 130 -5.81 -0.97 -6.19
C THR A 130 -6.94 -1.45 -7.11
N GLY A 131 -8.14 -0.94 -6.87
CA GLY A 131 -9.33 -1.30 -7.64
C GLY A 131 -10.58 -0.65 -7.07
N LYS A 132 -11.72 -1.35 -7.15
CA LYS A 132 -12.98 -0.94 -6.52
C LYS A 132 -13.70 -2.15 -5.91
N LEU A 133 -13.81 -2.18 -4.58
CA LEU A 133 -14.71 -3.08 -3.86
C LEU A 133 -15.90 -2.27 -3.34
N ASP A 134 -17.09 -2.62 -3.79
CA ASP A 134 -18.33 -1.95 -3.41
C ASP A 134 -19.43 -2.99 -3.19
N ASN A 135 -20.70 -2.58 -3.18
CA ASN A 135 -21.81 -3.50 -2.95
C ASN A 135 -22.06 -4.47 -4.12
N THR A 136 -21.43 -4.25 -5.28
CA THR A 136 -21.48 -5.14 -6.45
C THR A 136 -20.25 -6.03 -6.58
N THR A 137 -19.10 -5.59 -6.04
CA THR A 137 -17.84 -6.33 -6.06
C THR A 137 -17.36 -6.59 -4.64
N GLN A 138 -17.58 -7.81 -4.16
CA GLN A 138 -17.35 -8.13 -2.74
C GLN A 138 -15.91 -8.53 -2.41
N SER A 139 -15.13 -9.06 -3.36
CA SER A 139 -13.78 -9.56 -3.10
C SER A 139 -12.75 -9.04 -4.10
N THR A 140 -11.51 -8.87 -3.66
CA THR A 140 -10.37 -8.67 -4.55
C THR A 140 -10.18 -9.91 -5.43
N SER A 141 -9.43 -9.79 -6.53
CA SER A 141 -8.80 -10.99 -7.09
C SER A 141 -7.86 -11.60 -6.05
N GLU A 142 -7.61 -12.91 -6.15
CA GLU A 142 -6.62 -13.56 -5.30
C GLU A 142 -5.22 -12.99 -5.57
N LEU A 143 -4.56 -12.51 -4.50
CA LEU A 143 -3.14 -12.25 -4.48
C LEU A 143 -2.43 -13.59 -4.35
N LEU A 144 -1.57 -13.91 -5.31
CA LEU A 144 -0.66 -15.03 -5.23
C LEU A 144 0.77 -14.50 -5.29
N PHE A 145 1.56 -14.79 -4.28
CA PHE A 145 2.97 -14.42 -4.24
C PHE A 145 3.84 -15.57 -3.74
N GLN A 146 5.10 -15.56 -4.19
CA GLN A 146 6.09 -16.53 -3.74
C GLN A 146 7.26 -15.86 -3.03
N VAL A 147 7.66 -16.39 -1.88
CA VAL A 147 8.86 -15.95 -1.16
C VAL A 147 9.93 -17.04 -1.21
N ARG A 148 11.19 -16.64 -1.19
CA ARG A 148 12.32 -17.57 -1.17
C ARG A 148 12.50 -18.15 0.22
N ARG A 149 12.74 -19.45 0.29
CA ARG A 149 13.13 -20.11 1.53
C ARG A 149 14.63 -19.98 1.76
N ASN A 150 15.04 -19.92 3.01
CA ASN A 150 16.45 -20.03 3.42
C ASN A 150 16.79 -21.40 4.03
N ASN A 151 15.77 -22.19 4.42
CA ASN A 151 15.93 -23.54 4.91
C ASN A 151 14.98 -24.48 4.16
N VAL A 152 15.49 -25.64 3.75
CA VAL A 152 14.73 -26.70 3.05
C VAL A 152 14.17 -27.78 3.99
N ALA A 153 14.51 -27.72 5.28
CA ALA A 153 13.90 -28.59 6.30
C ALA A 153 12.44 -28.20 6.54
N THR A 154 11.58 -29.22 6.66
CA THR A 154 10.17 -29.04 6.99
C THR A 154 10.02 -28.32 8.33
N THR A 155 9.42 -27.14 8.30
CA THR A 155 9.32 -26.25 9.46
C THR A 155 7.87 -25.82 9.66
N GLY A 156 7.33 -26.02 10.86
CA GLY A 156 6.04 -25.46 11.25
C GLY A 156 6.16 -23.95 11.43
N ALA A 157 5.21 -23.19 10.89
CA ALA A 157 5.17 -21.74 11.02
C ALA A 157 3.75 -21.25 11.33
N THR A 158 3.67 -20.28 12.23
CA THR A 158 2.45 -19.50 12.45
C THR A 158 2.59 -18.21 11.65
N LEU A 159 1.67 -17.97 10.72
CA LEU A 159 1.67 -16.77 9.88
C LEU A 159 0.41 -15.96 10.15
N THR A 160 0.53 -14.64 10.20
CA THR A 160 -0.61 -13.72 10.39
C THR A 160 -0.63 -12.69 9.27
N ALA A 161 -1.62 -12.78 8.38
CA ALA A 161 -1.87 -11.73 7.39
C ALA A 161 -2.71 -10.62 8.04
N THR A 162 -2.37 -9.36 7.72
CA THR A 162 -3.16 -8.19 8.11
C THR A 162 -3.53 -7.39 6.87
N ALA A 163 -4.80 -7.08 6.69
CA ALA A 163 -5.31 -6.21 5.63
C ALA A 163 -5.76 -4.88 6.26
N THR A 164 -5.29 -3.77 5.71
CA THR A 164 -5.64 -2.42 6.15
C THR A 164 -6.10 -1.57 4.97
N SER A 165 -6.98 -0.60 5.25
CA SER A 165 -7.42 0.40 4.26
C SER A 165 -7.78 1.69 4.98
N PRO A 166 -7.57 2.87 4.36
CA PRO A 166 -8.10 4.14 4.87
C PRO A 166 -9.63 4.21 4.88
N GLN A 167 -10.31 3.22 4.29
CA GLN A 167 -11.76 3.23 4.02
C GLN A 167 -12.51 2.12 4.74
N ALA A 168 -11.78 1.31 5.51
CA ALA A 168 -12.34 0.14 6.15
C ALA A 168 -11.64 -0.18 7.47
N THR A 169 -12.33 -0.87 8.36
CA THR A 169 -11.73 -1.49 9.53
C THR A 169 -10.79 -2.61 9.09
N SER A 170 -9.60 -2.64 9.69
CA SER A 170 -8.58 -3.65 9.39
C SER A 170 -9.06 -5.06 9.72
N ALA A 171 -8.51 -6.04 9.01
CA ALA A 171 -8.75 -7.46 9.25
C ALA A 171 -7.42 -8.18 9.46
N SER A 172 -7.41 -9.21 10.30
CA SER A 172 -6.28 -10.12 10.43
C SER A 172 -6.73 -11.56 10.46
N ARG A 173 -5.87 -12.46 9.96
CA ARG A 173 -6.11 -13.90 10.01
C ARG A 173 -4.79 -14.61 10.24
N THR A 174 -4.80 -15.55 11.16
CA THR A 174 -3.65 -16.39 11.50
C THR A 174 -3.88 -17.80 11.00
N ILE A 175 -2.84 -18.40 10.43
CA ILE A 175 -2.81 -19.82 10.06
C ILE A 175 -1.59 -20.49 10.69
N GLN A 176 -1.73 -21.78 10.95
CA GLN A 176 -0.60 -22.67 11.16
C GLN A 176 -0.37 -23.43 9.87
N THR A 177 0.88 -23.45 9.40
CA THR A 177 1.25 -24.15 8.17
C THR A 177 2.57 -24.89 8.37
N THR A 178 2.77 -25.92 7.56
CA THR A 178 4.01 -26.68 7.48
C THR A 178 4.65 -26.38 6.13
N ILE A 179 5.84 -25.78 6.16
CA ILE A 179 6.55 -25.30 4.98
C ILE A 179 7.81 -26.12 4.80
#